data_AF-A0A7V2STI9-F1
#
_entry.id   AF-A0A7V2STI9-F1
#
_cell.length_a   1.000
_cell.length_b   1.000
_cell.length_c   1.000
_cell.angle_alpha   90.00
_cell.angle_beta   90.00
_cell.angle_gamma   90.00
#
_symmetry.space_group_name_H-M   'P 1'
#
loop_
_entity.id
_entity.type
_entity.pdbx_description
1 polymer ?
#
loop_
_entity_poly.entity_id
_entity_poly.type
_entity_poly.pdbx_seq_one_letter_code
_entity_poly.pdbx_strand_id
1 'polypeptide(L)'
;MAKLIKTINQCLQYICAINDGRLIVGTPLGIGKPNPLLNALWQRAKQNQEIQLEIFTALSLEVPKGKSLLEKRFLKPFTDRF
;
A
#
# COMPACT_ATOMS: atom_id res chain seq x y z
N MET A 1 -10.61 21.41 10.95
CA MET A 1 -9.46 22.26 10.61
C MET A 1 -8.51 21.43 9.74
N ALA A 2 -8.13 21.90 8.56
CA ALA A 2 -7.26 21.12 7.67
C ALA A 2 -5.82 21.06 8.23
N LYS A 3 -5.27 19.86 8.36
CA LYS A 3 -3.89 19.64 8.82
C LYS A 3 -2.99 19.38 7.62
N LEU A 4 -1.98 20.23 7.42
CA LEU A 4 -0.96 19.98 6.40
C LEU A 4 0.00 18.90 6.90
N ILE A 5 0.18 17.84 6.11
CA ILE A 5 1.09 16.73 6.40
C ILE A 5 2.20 16.74 5.35
N LYS A 6 3.46 16.71 5.81
CA LYS A 6 4.64 16.88 4.93
C LYS A 6 5.38 15.58 4.65
N THR A 7 5.17 14.55 5.47
CA THR A 7 5.86 13.26 5.33
C THR A 7 4.90 12.07 5.49
N ILE A 8 5.27 10.93 4.91
CA ILE A 8 4.51 9.68 5.06
C ILE A 8 4.42 9.29 6.55
N ASN A 9 5.51 9.39 7.31
CA ASN A 9 5.49 9.06 8.74
C ASN A 9 4.53 9.92 9.56
N GLN A 10 4.46 11.22 9.27
CA GLN A 10 3.46 12.10 9.89
C GLN A 10 2.04 11.69 9.51
N CYS A 11 1.83 11.27 8.26
CA CYS A 11 0.55 10.75 7.78
C CYS A 11 0.15 9.48 8.54
N LEU A 12 1.07 8.53 8.68
CA LEU A 12 0.84 7.29 9.42
C LEU A 12 0.47 7.54 10.88
N GLN A 13 1.26 8.36 11.57
CA GLN A 13 1.00 8.72 12.97
C GLN A 13 -0.38 9.35 13.13
N TYR A 14 -0.74 10.27 12.22
CA TYR A 14 -2.03 10.91 12.24
C TYR A 14 -3.18 9.92 12.00
N ILE A 15 -3.07 9.07 10.96
CA ILE A 15 -4.09 8.05 10.64
C ILE A 15 -4.26 7.06 11.79
N CYS A 16 -3.17 6.56 12.37
CA CYS A 16 -3.26 5.60 13.48
C CYS A 16 -3.89 6.25 14.72
N ALA A 17 -3.52 7.49 15.04
CA ALA A 17 -4.01 8.19 16.24
C ALA A 17 -5.51 8.51 16.19
N ILE A 18 -6.06 8.83 15.02
CA ILE A 18 -7.49 9.19 14.90
C ILE A 18 -8.42 7.97 14.81
N ASN A 19 -7.88 6.76 14.65
CA ASN A 19 -8.64 5.52 14.46
C ASN A 19 -8.32 4.47 15.54
N ASP A 20 -7.59 4.83 16.59
CA ASP A 20 -7.19 3.93 17.68
C ASP A 20 -6.59 2.59 17.19
N GLY A 21 -5.77 2.67 16.13
CA GLY A 21 -5.10 1.49 15.56
C GLY A 21 -5.98 0.56 14.71
N ARG A 22 -7.30 0.77 14.61
CA ARG A 22 -8.19 -0.05 13.77
C ARG A 22 -8.49 0.63 12.43
N LEU A 23 -7.94 0.09 11.34
CA LEU A 23 -7.92 0.72 10.03
C LEU A 23 -8.61 -0.15 8.98
N ILE A 24 -9.70 0.37 8.42
CA ILE A 24 -10.34 -0.19 7.22
C ILE A 24 -10.10 0.79 6.06
N VAL A 25 -9.27 0.40 5.09
CA VAL A 25 -8.75 1.29 4.04
C VAL A 25 -9.31 0.90 2.69
N GLY A 26 -10.21 1.73 2.14
CA GLY A 26 -10.66 1.63 0.75
C GLY A 26 -9.73 2.40 -0.19
N THR A 27 -9.31 1.77 -1.29
CA THR A 27 -8.39 2.38 -2.26
C THR A 27 -9.04 2.53 -3.65
N PRO A 28 -8.82 3.64 -4.38
CA PRO A 28 -9.45 3.86 -5.67
C PRO A 28 -9.13 2.77 -6.71
N LEU A 29 -10.12 2.38 -7.51
CA LEU A 29 -9.93 1.55 -8.70
C LEU A 29 -9.22 2.38 -9.80
N GLY A 30 -8.18 1.83 -10.45
CA GLY A 30 -7.42 2.54 -11.50
C GLY A 30 -6.03 3.09 -11.11
N ILE A 31 -5.53 4.01 -11.94
CA ILE A 31 -4.19 4.62 -11.82
C ILE A 31 -4.16 5.67 -10.71
N GLY A 32 -3.00 5.85 -10.05
CA GLY A 32 -2.82 6.90 -9.03
C GLY A 32 -3.13 6.48 -7.58
N LYS A 33 -3.23 5.18 -7.29
CA LYS A 33 -3.29 4.70 -5.89
C LYS A 33 -2.04 5.18 -5.13
N PRO A 34 -2.17 5.61 -3.86
CA PRO A 34 -1.04 6.05 -3.06
C PRO A 34 -0.24 4.85 -2.51
N ASN A 35 0.31 4.02 -3.40
CA ASN A 35 1.04 2.79 -3.07
C ASN A 35 2.13 3.01 -1.99
N PRO A 36 2.94 4.09 -2.02
CA PRO A 36 3.91 4.34 -0.95
C PRO A 36 3.28 4.47 0.43
N LEU A 37 2.11 5.11 0.55
CA LEU A 37 1.41 5.25 1.83
C LEU A 37 0.81 3.91 2.28
N LEU A 38 0.19 3.16 1.36
CA LEU A 38 -0.38 1.85 1.65
C LEU A 38 0.68 0.85 2.10
N ASN A 39 1.84 0.82 1.42
CA ASN A 39 2.97 -0.01 1.81
C ASN A 39 3.49 0.37 3.20
N ALA A 40 3.55 1.67 3.51
CA ALA A 40 4.02 2.14 4.80
C ALA A 40 3.02 1.81 5.95
N LEU A 41 1.70 1.88 5.68
CA LEU A 41 0.66 1.39 6.59
C LEU A 41 0.82 -0.11 6.85
N TRP A 42 0.96 -0.88 5.78
CA TRP A 42 1.16 -2.33 5.87
C TRP A 42 2.43 -2.68 6.65
N GLN A 43 3.56 -2.02 6.39
CA GLN A 43 4.82 -2.25 7.11
C GLN A 43 4.66 -1.95 8.60
N ARG A 44 3.96 -0.85 8.94
CA ARG A 44 3.71 -0.48 10.34
C ARG A 44 2.82 -1.50 11.05
N ALA A 45 1.73 -1.92 10.43
CA ALA A 45 0.83 -2.93 10.98
C ALA A 45 1.54 -4.29 11.12
N LYS A 46 2.40 -4.66 10.17
CA LYS A 46 3.23 -5.87 10.26
C LYS A 46 4.20 -5.85 11.44
N GLN A 47 4.69 -4.67 11.84
CA GLN A 47 5.64 -4.52 12.94
C GLN A 47 4.97 -4.29 14.30
N ASN A 48 3.71 -3.85 14.33
CA ASN A 48 2.97 -3.57 15.56
C ASN A 48 1.61 -4.29 15.56
N GLN A 49 1.47 -5.30 16.43
CA GLN A 49 0.26 -6.12 16.56
C GLN A 49 -0.95 -5.38 17.14
N GLU A 50 -0.77 -4.20 17.75
CA GLU A 50 -1.87 -3.36 18.21
C GLU A 50 -2.66 -2.73 17.04
N ILE A 51 -2.08 -2.73 15.83
CA ILE A 51 -2.72 -2.17 14.64
C ILE A 51 -3.44 -3.27 13.88
N GLN A 52 -4.76 -3.14 13.77
CA GLN A 52 -5.60 -3.98 12.94
C GLN A 52 -5.82 -3.29 11.59
N LEU A 53 -5.33 -3.89 10.50
CA LEU A 53 -5.38 -3.29 9.17
C LEU A 53 -6.09 -4.21 8.18
N GLU A 54 -7.16 -3.69 7.55
CA GLU A 54 -7.86 -4.32 6.44
C GLU A 54 -7.83 -3.38 5.22
N ILE A 55 -7.38 -3.89 4.07
CA ILE A 55 -7.25 -3.11 2.84
C ILE A 55 -8.19 -3.66 1.78
N PHE A 56 -9.15 -2.82 1.38
CA PHE A 56 -9.99 -3.05 0.21
C PHE A 56 -9.32 -2.38 -1.00
N THR A 57 -8.77 -3.22 -1.88
CA THR A 57 -8.06 -2.76 -3.07
C THR A 57 -8.40 -3.57 -4.30
N ALA A 58 -8.30 -2.89 -5.45
CA ALA A 58 -8.36 -3.52 -6.76
C ALA A 58 -6.96 -3.83 -7.34
N LEU A 59 -5.92 -3.79 -6.51
CA LEU A 59 -4.59 -4.28 -6.90
C LEU A 59 -4.63 -5.81 -7.00
N SER A 60 -4.12 -6.35 -8.10
CA SER A 60 -3.78 -7.77 -8.15
C SER A 60 -2.58 -7.99 -7.24
N LEU A 61 -2.72 -8.87 -6.25
CA LEU A 61 -1.62 -9.31 -5.38
C LEU A 61 -0.78 -10.41 -6.02
N GLU A 62 -1.26 -11.02 -7.10
CA GLU A 62 -0.52 -12.04 -7.82
C GLU A 62 0.61 -11.40 -8.64
N VAL A 63 1.82 -11.95 -8.50
CA VAL A 63 2.97 -11.54 -9.31
C VAL A 63 2.69 -11.87 -10.78
N PRO A 64 2.73 -10.89 -11.70
CA PRO A 64 2.38 -11.12 -13.09
C PRO A 64 3.38 -12.06 -13.77
N LYS A 65 2.87 -12.98 -14.60
CA LYS A 65 3.68 -13.94 -15.37
C LYS A 65 3.49 -13.74 -16.86
N GLY A 66 4.61 -13.52 -17.57
CA GLY A 66 4.62 -13.41 -19.02
C GLY A 66 4.55 -14.78 -19.69
N LYS A 67 3.70 -14.91 -20.72
CA LYS A 67 3.55 -16.15 -21.49
C LYS A 67 4.56 -16.21 -22.65
N SER A 68 4.81 -15.07 -23.31
CA SER A 68 5.78 -14.94 -24.40
C SER A 68 7.17 -14.47 -23.91
N LEU A 69 8.20 -14.60 -24.75
CA LEU A 69 9.54 -14.09 -24.45
C LEU A 69 9.54 -12.57 -24.24
N LEU A 70 8.76 -11.83 -25.03
CA LEU A 70 8.65 -10.37 -24.93
C LEU A 70 7.98 -9.96 -23.63
N GLU A 71 6.84 -10.57 -23.27
CA GLU A 71 6.15 -10.31 -22.00
C GLU A 71 7.06 -10.60 -20.80
N LYS A 72 7.81 -11.70 -20.82
CA LYS A 72 8.77 -12.02 -19.74
C LYS A 72 9.84 -10.95 -19.60
N ARG A 73 10.43 -10.47 -20.72
CA ARG A 73 11.44 -9.40 -20.70
C ARG A 73 10.86 -8.07 -20.23
N PHE A 74 9.63 -7.75 -20.64
CA PHE A 74 8.93 -6.55 -20.20
C PHE A 74 8.62 -6.58 -18.70
N LEU A 75 8.16 -7.72 -18.18
CA LEU A 75 7.79 -7.86 -16.77
C LEU A 75 8.99 -7.98 -15.82
N LYS A 76 10.14 -8.49 -16.31
CA LYS A 76 11.31 -8.79 -15.48
C LYS A 76 11.75 -7.65 -14.55
N PRO A 77 11.91 -6.38 -15.00
CA PRO A 77 12.30 -5.28 -14.12
C PRO A 77 11.30 -4.97 -12.99
N PHE A 78 10.06 -5.39 -13.14
CA PHE A 78 9.02 -5.23 -12.13
C PHE A 78 9.01 -6.42 -11.17
N THR A 79 9.13 -7.65 -11.69
CA THR A 79 9.12 -8.87 -10.88
C THR A 79 10.37 -9.02 -10.02
N ASP A 80 11.52 -8.49 -10.45
CA ASP A 80 12.78 -8.52 -9.68
C ASP A 80 12.73 -7.65 -8.39
N ARG A 81 11.63 -6.90 -8.16
CA ARG A 81 11.45 -6.01 -6.98
C ARG A 81 10.74 -6.69 -5.81
N PHE A 82 10.19 -7.88 -6.02
CA PHE A 82 9.48 -8.69 -5.02
C PHE A 82 10.38 -9.82 -4.55
#